data_AF-A0A135LM52-F1
#
_entry.id   AF-A0A135LM52-F1
#
_cell.length_a   1.000
_cell.length_b   1.000
_cell.length_c   1.000
_cell.angle_alpha   90.00
_cell.angle_beta   90.00
_cell.angle_gamma   90.00
#
_symmetry.space_group_name_H-M   'P 1'
#
loop_
_entity.id
_entity.type
_entity.pdbx_description
1 polymer ?
#
loop_
_entity_poly.entity_id
_entity_poly.type
_entity_poly.pdbx_seq_one_letter_code
_entity_poly.pdbx_strand_id
1 'polypeptide(L)'
;MCGGVTAYKALKVANLAKGSWVGISGAAGGVGLLALSYAKQMGYQPIAIDGGEKRRLACMGAGAGVYLDFEKEDNLRSAMHLQTNGKLCSAIIVCAGATAAYEEALNCLDYHGTLVAVGIPPPTAKISLHPLPLIDYGIRIVGSIAGDRVDIAEAAEFVRKDLVKPRITEIGVHELENYAG
;
A
#
# COMPACT_ATOMS: atom_id res chain seq x y z
N MET A 1 -10.24 -11.18 10.40
CA MET A 1 -9.22 -11.36 9.35
C MET A 1 -9.63 -10.64 8.05
N CYS A 2 -9.90 -9.33 8.11
CA CYS A 2 -10.32 -8.56 6.92
C CYS A 2 -9.14 -7.81 6.27
N GLY A 3 -8.35 -7.07 7.06
CA GLY A 3 -7.22 -6.29 6.55
C GLY A 3 -6.06 -7.13 6.01
N GLY A 4 -5.75 -8.27 6.64
CA GLY A 4 -4.62 -9.12 6.23
C GLY A 4 -4.79 -9.77 4.86
N VAL A 5 -5.95 -10.39 4.60
CA VAL A 5 -6.23 -10.99 3.29
C VAL A 5 -6.32 -9.91 2.20
N THR A 6 -6.91 -8.75 2.52
CA THR A 6 -7.02 -7.62 1.58
C THR A 6 -5.63 -7.13 1.16
N ALA A 7 -4.71 -6.96 2.11
CA ALA A 7 -3.33 -6.57 1.83
C ALA A 7 -2.60 -7.60 0.95
N TYR A 8 -2.74 -8.89 1.30
CA TYR A 8 -2.12 -9.98 0.56
C TYR A 8 -2.65 -10.08 -0.88
N LYS A 9 -3.99 -10.04 -1.05
CA LYS A 9 -4.64 -10.10 -2.36
C LYS A 9 -4.24 -8.92 -3.23
N ALA A 10 -4.18 -7.71 -2.68
CA ALA A 10 -3.78 -6.53 -3.44
C ALA A 10 -2.38 -6.68 -4.04
N LEU A 11 -1.43 -7.26 -3.29
CA LEU A 11 -0.09 -7.56 -3.78
C LEU A 11 -0.06 -8.67 -4.84
N LYS A 12 -0.93 -9.68 -4.74
CA LYS A 12 -1.09 -10.69 -5.80
C LYS A 12 -1.65 -10.10 -7.08
N VAL A 13 -2.68 -9.26 -6.98
CA VAL A 13 -3.33 -8.60 -8.13
C VAL A 13 -2.38 -7.62 -8.82
N ALA A 14 -1.43 -7.04 -8.10
CA ALA A 14 -0.36 -6.22 -8.68
C ALA A 14 0.53 -7.00 -9.67
N ASN A 15 0.57 -8.34 -9.58
CA ASN A 15 1.26 -9.23 -10.51
C ASN A 15 2.71 -8.81 -10.80
N LEU A 16 3.49 -8.61 -9.73
CA LEU A 16 4.86 -8.11 -9.80
C LEU A 16 5.89 -9.23 -9.86
N ALA A 17 7.04 -8.92 -10.46
CA ALA A 17 8.23 -9.75 -10.32
C ALA A 17 8.89 -9.54 -8.95
N LYS A 18 9.61 -10.55 -8.45
CA LYS A 18 10.46 -10.39 -7.26
C LYS A 18 11.52 -9.31 -7.52
N GLY A 19 11.81 -8.51 -6.50
CA GLY A 19 12.72 -7.37 -6.59
C GLY A 19 12.08 -6.08 -7.14
N SER A 20 10.86 -6.12 -7.65
CA SER A 20 10.14 -4.91 -8.07
C SER A 20 9.88 -3.97 -6.88
N TRP A 21 9.97 -2.67 -7.16
CA TRP A 21 9.57 -1.63 -6.21
C TRP A 21 8.04 -1.58 -6.14
N VAL A 22 7.51 -1.62 -4.91
CA VAL A 22 6.08 -1.53 -4.66
C VAL A 22 5.79 -0.44 -3.63
N GLY A 23 5.00 0.55 -4.02
CA GLY A 23 4.57 1.61 -3.12
C GLY A 23 3.32 1.20 -2.36
N ILE A 24 3.28 1.49 -1.06
CA ILE A 24 2.08 1.34 -0.24
C ILE A 24 1.67 2.74 0.20
N SER A 25 0.51 3.22 -0.26
CA SER A 25 -0.05 4.52 0.14
C SER A 25 -1.05 4.36 1.28
N GLY A 26 -0.94 5.18 2.31
CA GLY A 26 -1.57 4.92 3.62
C GLY A 26 -0.88 3.78 4.36
N ALA A 27 0.45 3.76 4.28
CA ALA A 27 1.30 2.66 4.74
C ALA A 27 1.22 2.37 6.25
N ALA A 28 0.96 3.38 7.07
CA ALA A 28 0.88 3.22 8.52
C ALA A 28 -0.51 2.81 9.03
N GLY A 29 -1.51 2.74 8.13
CA GLY A 29 -2.84 2.24 8.45
C GLY A 29 -2.89 0.72 8.67
N GLY A 30 -4.05 0.22 9.09
CA GLY A 30 -4.24 -1.20 9.41
C GLY A 30 -3.96 -2.16 8.25
N VAL A 31 -4.35 -1.79 7.02
CA VAL A 31 -4.04 -2.59 5.80
C VAL A 31 -2.62 -2.32 5.33
N GLY A 32 -2.16 -1.07 5.38
CA GLY A 32 -0.84 -0.64 4.88
C GLY A 32 0.31 -1.36 5.58
N LEU A 33 0.30 -1.46 6.90
CA LEU A 33 1.38 -2.12 7.66
C LEU A 33 1.47 -3.61 7.33
N LEU A 34 0.33 -4.26 7.14
CA LEU A 34 0.27 -5.65 6.69
C LEU A 34 0.79 -5.77 5.26
N ALA A 35 0.41 -4.85 4.36
CA ALA A 35 0.89 -4.84 2.98
C ALA A 35 2.42 -4.67 2.90
N LEU A 36 3.02 -3.80 3.71
CA LEU A 36 4.48 -3.70 3.81
C LEU A 36 5.13 -5.02 4.24
N SER A 37 4.54 -5.65 5.26
CA SER A 37 5.05 -6.91 5.81
C SER A 37 4.96 -8.03 4.78
N TYR A 38 3.82 -8.19 4.11
CA TYR A 38 3.66 -9.15 3.03
C TYR A 38 4.58 -8.86 1.86
N ALA A 39 4.68 -7.59 1.42
CA ALA A 39 5.51 -7.22 0.27
C ALA A 39 6.98 -7.60 0.48
N LYS A 40 7.53 -7.34 1.68
CA LYS A 40 8.88 -7.76 2.04
C LYS A 40 9.04 -9.27 1.98
N GLN A 41 8.10 -10.03 2.54
CA GLN A 41 8.18 -11.50 2.59
C GLN A 41 7.91 -12.17 1.23
N MET A 42 7.19 -11.50 0.34
CA MET A 42 6.99 -11.91 -1.05
C MET A 42 8.21 -11.60 -1.94
N GLY A 43 9.21 -10.88 -1.41
CA GLY A 43 10.47 -10.57 -2.08
C GLY A 43 10.42 -9.30 -2.93
N TYR A 44 9.50 -8.38 -2.64
CA TYR A 44 9.46 -7.05 -3.27
C TYR A 44 10.32 -6.04 -2.51
N GLN A 45 10.49 -4.84 -3.08
CA GLN A 45 11.13 -3.69 -2.43
C GLN A 45 10.05 -2.68 -2.00
N PRO A 46 9.51 -2.78 -0.77
CA PRO A 46 8.41 -1.94 -0.34
C PRO A 46 8.84 -0.51 -0.01
N ILE A 47 8.08 0.45 -0.53
CA ILE A 47 8.15 1.88 -0.23
C ILE A 47 6.88 2.25 0.56
N ALA A 48 7.05 2.83 1.74
CA ALA A 48 5.94 3.36 2.53
C ALA A 48 5.68 4.82 2.17
N ILE A 49 4.43 5.17 1.86
CA ILE A 49 3.98 6.53 1.60
C ILE A 49 2.93 6.88 2.67
N ASP A 50 3.28 7.76 3.60
CA ASP A 50 2.40 8.22 4.68
C ASP A 50 2.92 9.52 5.32
N GLY A 51 2.11 10.22 6.12
CA GLY A 51 2.43 11.51 6.73
C GLY A 51 2.99 11.41 8.14
N GLY A 52 4.12 12.07 8.41
CA GLY A 52 4.62 12.31 9.76
C GLY A 52 5.55 11.26 10.38
N GLU A 53 6.43 11.72 11.29
CA GLU A 53 7.58 10.93 11.78
C GLU A 53 7.18 9.72 12.65
N LYS A 54 6.11 9.84 13.45
CA LYS A 54 5.64 8.73 14.29
C LYS A 54 5.22 7.52 13.44
N ARG A 55 4.68 7.77 12.24
CA ARG A 55 4.24 6.74 11.29
C ARG A 55 5.42 6.07 10.61
N ARG A 56 6.50 6.81 10.33
CA ARG A 56 7.75 6.28 9.77
C ARG A 56 8.28 5.08 10.54
N LEU A 57 8.43 5.18 11.86
CA LEU A 57 8.96 4.07 12.67
C LEU A 57 8.13 2.79 12.54
N ALA A 58 6.80 2.91 12.48
CA ALA A 58 5.91 1.77 12.29
C ALA A 58 6.09 1.13 10.91
N CYS A 59 6.18 1.95 9.85
CA CYS A 59 6.39 1.47 8.48
C CYS A 59 7.76 0.78 8.30
N MET A 60 8.84 1.38 8.82
CA MET A 60 10.18 0.80 8.76
C MET A 60 10.22 -0.55 9.51
N GLY A 61 9.62 -0.62 10.70
CA GLY A 61 9.50 -1.86 11.46
C GLY A 61 8.65 -2.93 10.75
N ALA A 62 7.66 -2.53 9.96
CA ALA A 62 6.84 -3.42 9.13
C ALA A 62 7.53 -3.88 7.83
N GLY A 63 8.76 -3.41 7.57
CA GLY A 63 9.58 -3.90 6.48
C GLY A 63 9.74 -2.95 5.30
N ALA A 64 9.27 -1.69 5.40
CA ALA A 64 9.59 -0.67 4.40
C ALA A 64 11.11 -0.47 4.28
N GLY A 65 11.63 -0.44 3.06
CA GLY A 65 13.03 -0.06 2.79
C GLY A 65 13.19 1.45 2.63
N VAL A 66 12.12 2.12 2.22
CA VAL A 66 12.04 3.56 1.94
C VAL A 66 10.76 4.10 2.57
N TYR A 67 10.80 5.30 3.13
CA TYR A 67 9.64 6.02 3.63
C TYR A 67 9.58 7.41 3.01
N LEU A 68 8.46 7.73 2.38
CA LEU A 68 8.18 9.01 1.75
C LEU A 68 7.07 9.73 2.53
N ASP A 69 7.42 10.90 3.07
CA ASP A 69 6.52 11.74 3.85
C ASP A 69 5.80 12.74 2.96
N PHE A 70 4.58 12.41 2.50
CA PHE A 70 3.88 13.26 1.53
C PHE A 70 3.55 14.67 2.06
N GLU A 71 3.65 14.90 3.37
CA GLU A 71 3.45 16.22 3.98
C GLU A 71 4.70 17.11 3.89
N LYS A 72 5.88 16.50 3.67
CA LYS A 72 7.18 17.20 3.60
C LYS A 72 7.76 17.24 2.19
N GLU A 73 7.39 16.29 1.35
CA GLU A 73 7.91 16.21 -0.02
C GLU A 73 7.08 17.12 -0.93
N ASP A 74 7.72 18.13 -1.53
CA ASP A 74 7.08 18.99 -2.54
C ASP A 74 6.67 18.19 -3.80
N ASN A 75 7.41 17.10 -4.08
CA ASN A 75 7.14 16.23 -5.21
C ASN A 75 7.49 14.77 -4.86
N LEU A 76 6.45 13.96 -4.65
CA LEU A 76 6.60 12.57 -4.23
C LEU A 76 7.37 11.71 -5.25
N ARG A 77 7.18 11.97 -6.55
CA ARG A 77 7.87 11.25 -7.64
C ARG A 77 9.37 11.51 -7.60
N SER A 78 9.78 12.77 -7.44
CA SER A 78 11.20 13.15 -7.35
C SER A 78 11.86 12.56 -6.10
N ALA A 79 11.17 12.61 -4.95
CA ALA A 79 11.65 12.01 -3.71
C ALA A 79 11.82 10.49 -3.85
N MET A 80 10.83 9.81 -4.46
CA MET A 80 10.90 8.38 -4.78
C MET A 80 12.10 8.07 -5.69
N HIS A 81 12.27 8.84 -6.75
CA HIS A 81 13.35 8.65 -7.71
C HIS A 81 14.72 8.79 -7.02
N LEU A 82 14.88 9.76 -6.10
CA LEU A 82 16.10 9.93 -5.33
C LEU A 82 16.38 8.75 -4.39
N GLN A 83 15.38 8.31 -3.63
CA GLN A 83 15.55 7.27 -2.61
C GLN A 83 15.65 5.84 -3.18
N THR A 84 15.34 5.65 -4.47
CA THR A 84 15.33 4.33 -5.14
C THR A 84 16.37 4.20 -6.25
N ASN A 85 17.39 5.09 -6.28
CA ASN A 85 18.44 5.13 -7.30
C ASN A 85 17.89 5.29 -8.73
N GLY A 86 16.93 6.20 -8.88
CA GLY A 86 16.33 6.56 -10.15
C GLY A 86 15.24 5.62 -10.64
N LYS A 87 14.56 4.93 -9.72
CA LYS A 87 13.45 4.01 -10.04
C LYS A 87 12.11 4.59 -9.60
N LEU A 88 11.05 4.03 -10.14
CA LEU A 88 9.66 4.29 -9.74
C LEU A 88 9.00 2.95 -9.37
N CYS A 89 7.76 3.01 -8.90
CA CYS A 89 7.05 1.81 -8.47
C CYS A 89 6.49 1.02 -9.67
N SER A 90 6.75 -0.29 -9.70
CA SER A 90 6.07 -1.19 -10.65
C SER A 90 4.59 -1.38 -10.27
N ALA A 91 4.25 -1.23 -8.99
CA ALA A 91 2.86 -1.02 -8.58
C ALA A 91 2.76 -0.17 -7.33
N ILE A 92 1.62 0.51 -7.16
CA ILE A 92 1.27 1.19 -5.92
C ILE A 92 -0.06 0.65 -5.42
N ILE A 93 -0.07 0.15 -4.19
CA ILE A 93 -1.27 -0.28 -3.47
C ILE A 93 -1.80 0.92 -2.69
N VAL A 94 -2.96 1.42 -3.08
CA VAL A 94 -3.57 2.60 -2.44
C VAL A 94 -4.51 2.13 -1.35
N CYS A 95 -4.04 2.10 -0.10
CA CYS A 95 -4.84 1.76 1.08
C CYS A 95 -5.52 3.00 1.69
N ALA A 96 -5.05 4.21 1.37
CA ALA A 96 -5.63 5.46 1.84
C ALA A 96 -7.00 5.75 1.18
N GLY A 97 -7.97 6.18 1.98
CA GLY A 97 -9.28 6.63 1.51
C GLY A 97 -9.29 8.10 1.04
N ALA A 98 -8.27 8.55 0.32
CA ALA A 98 -8.12 9.94 -0.11
C ALA A 98 -7.89 10.02 -1.62
N THR A 99 -8.57 10.93 -2.32
CA THR A 99 -8.40 11.10 -3.78
C THR A 99 -6.99 11.52 -4.15
N ALA A 100 -6.38 12.43 -3.36
CA ALA A 100 -5.00 12.85 -3.56
C ALA A 100 -4.01 11.66 -3.54
N ALA A 101 -4.27 10.64 -2.70
CA ALA A 101 -3.43 9.44 -2.65
C ALA A 101 -3.47 8.62 -3.94
N TYR A 102 -4.60 8.61 -4.65
CA TYR A 102 -4.73 7.97 -5.96
C TYR A 102 -4.01 8.76 -7.05
N GLU A 103 -4.14 10.08 -7.04
CA GLU A 103 -3.52 10.98 -8.03
C GLU A 103 -1.99 10.98 -7.89
N GLU A 104 -1.47 11.07 -6.66
CA GLU A 104 -0.04 10.93 -6.35
C GLU A 104 0.50 9.55 -6.75
N ALA A 105 -0.26 8.49 -6.50
CA ALA A 105 0.12 7.15 -6.90
C ALA A 105 0.31 7.03 -8.42
N LEU A 106 -0.59 7.61 -9.22
CA LEU A 106 -0.45 7.60 -10.68
C LEU A 106 0.84 8.28 -11.16
N ASN A 107 1.26 9.36 -10.48
CA ASN A 107 2.48 10.08 -10.82
C ASN A 107 3.76 9.33 -10.46
N CYS A 108 3.69 8.37 -9.53
CA CYS A 108 4.83 7.63 -9.00
C CYS A 108 5.00 6.22 -9.60
N LEU A 109 4.17 5.85 -10.58
CA LEU A 109 4.29 4.57 -11.29
C LEU A 109 5.38 4.63 -12.37
N ASP A 110 6.07 3.51 -12.52
CA ASP A 110 6.98 3.25 -13.64
C ASP A 110 6.20 2.83 -14.89
N TYR A 111 6.91 2.70 -16.03
CA TYR A 111 6.34 2.15 -17.26
C TYR A 111 5.69 0.79 -17.02
N HIS A 112 4.51 0.61 -17.58
CA HIS A 112 3.62 -0.55 -17.38
C HIS A 112 3.22 -0.80 -15.92
N GLY A 113 3.32 0.23 -15.09
CA GLY A 113 2.99 0.17 -13.68
C GLY A 113 1.50 -0.06 -13.41
N THR A 114 1.20 -0.63 -12.24
CA THR A 114 -0.17 -0.93 -11.82
C THR A 114 -0.56 -0.17 -10.55
N LEU A 115 -1.62 0.64 -10.61
CA LEU A 115 -2.32 1.14 -9.44
C LEU A 115 -3.32 0.09 -8.97
N VAL A 116 -3.22 -0.35 -7.71
CA VAL A 116 -4.19 -1.25 -7.08
C VAL A 116 -5.04 -0.46 -6.08
N ALA A 117 -6.32 -0.30 -6.41
CA ALA A 117 -7.31 0.40 -5.61
C ALA A 117 -7.82 -0.50 -4.46
N VAL A 118 -7.64 -0.05 -3.22
CA VAL A 118 -8.09 -0.75 -2.00
C VAL A 118 -8.85 0.19 -1.07
N GLY A 119 -8.27 1.35 -0.76
CA GLY A 119 -8.88 2.39 0.07
C GLY A 119 -10.03 3.08 -0.65
N ILE A 120 -11.10 3.40 0.07
CA ILE A 120 -12.32 3.93 -0.52
C ILE A 120 -12.46 5.39 -0.09
N PRO A 121 -12.23 6.37 -0.98
CA PRO A 121 -12.59 7.77 -0.74
C PRO A 121 -14.11 7.94 -0.58
N PRO A 122 -14.58 9.08 -0.05
CA PRO A 122 -16.02 9.35 0.04
C PRO A 122 -16.73 9.16 -1.32
N PRO A 123 -17.96 8.64 -1.38
CA PRO A 123 -18.65 8.34 -2.64
C PRO A 123 -18.82 9.53 -3.59
N THR A 124 -18.82 10.75 -3.05
CA THR A 124 -18.92 12.01 -3.82
C THR A 124 -17.59 12.45 -4.42
N ALA A 125 -16.48 11.90 -3.94
CA ALA A 125 -15.15 12.27 -4.35
C ALA A 125 -14.82 11.64 -5.72
N LYS A 126 -14.13 12.39 -6.57
CA LYS A 126 -13.69 11.95 -7.90
C LYS A 126 -12.18 11.98 -7.96
N ILE A 127 -11.60 10.98 -8.62
CA ILE A 127 -10.17 10.94 -8.94
C ILE A 127 -9.99 11.62 -10.30
N SER A 128 -9.14 12.64 -10.37
CA SER A 128 -8.78 13.29 -11.62
C SER A 128 -7.70 12.48 -12.32
N LEU A 129 -7.96 12.07 -13.56
CA LEU A 129 -7.03 11.27 -14.35
C LEU A 129 -7.09 11.70 -15.81
N HIS A 130 -5.96 12.17 -16.33
CA HIS A 130 -5.80 12.35 -17.76
C HIS A 130 -5.53 10.99 -18.43
N PRO A 131 -6.12 10.65 -19.59
CA PRO A 131 -5.87 9.37 -20.26
C PRO A 131 -4.43 9.15 -20.74
N LEU A 132 -3.70 10.24 -21.01
CA LEU A 132 -2.36 10.18 -21.60
C LEU A 132 -1.36 9.29 -20.82
N PRO A 133 -1.23 9.37 -19.48
CA PRO A 133 -0.45 8.41 -18.71
C PRO A 133 -0.77 6.93 -18.96
N LEU A 134 -2.04 6.57 -19.16
CA LEU A 134 -2.43 5.18 -19.46
C LEU A 134 -1.96 4.75 -20.84
N ILE A 135 -1.92 5.69 -21.79
CA ILE A 135 -1.56 5.44 -23.18
C ILE A 135 -0.02 5.41 -23.32
N ASP A 136 0.66 6.47 -22.87
CA ASP A 136 2.10 6.67 -23.07
C ASP A 136 2.95 5.74 -22.22
N TYR A 137 2.50 5.44 -21.00
CA TYR A 137 3.23 4.61 -20.05
C TYR A 137 2.60 3.25 -19.84
N GLY A 138 1.46 2.95 -20.47
CA GLY A 138 0.78 1.67 -20.33
C GLY A 138 0.28 1.38 -18.90
N ILE A 139 -0.09 2.43 -18.14
CA ILE A 139 -0.54 2.30 -16.76
C ILE A 139 -1.84 1.51 -16.67
N ARG A 140 -1.92 0.63 -15.67
CA ARG A 140 -3.10 -0.18 -15.36
C ARG A 140 -3.71 0.28 -14.04
N ILE A 141 -5.03 0.35 -13.98
CA ILE A 141 -5.78 0.60 -12.74
C ILE A 141 -6.65 -0.62 -12.48
N VAL A 142 -6.47 -1.24 -11.32
CA VAL A 142 -7.19 -2.48 -10.95
C VAL A 142 -7.75 -2.35 -9.54
N GLY A 143 -8.95 -2.88 -9.33
CA GLY A 143 -9.54 -2.97 -7.99
C GLY A 143 -9.13 -4.27 -7.29
N SER A 144 -9.00 -4.21 -5.97
CA SER A 144 -8.84 -5.39 -5.13
C SER A 144 -9.72 -5.28 -3.89
N ILE A 145 -10.51 -6.33 -3.63
CA ILE A 145 -11.38 -6.43 -2.46
C ILE A 145 -11.23 -7.81 -1.85
N ALA A 146 -11.03 -7.84 -0.52
CA ALA A 146 -10.92 -9.07 0.26
C ALA A 146 -9.97 -10.10 -0.39
N GLY A 147 -10.30 -11.37 -0.29
CA GLY A 147 -9.65 -12.46 -1.03
C GLY A 147 -10.52 -13.70 -0.95
N ASP A 148 -10.21 -14.69 -1.79
CA ASP A 148 -10.89 -15.98 -1.76
C ASP A 148 -10.31 -16.90 -0.66
N ARG A 149 -10.83 -18.13 -0.57
CA ARG A 149 -10.38 -19.10 0.46
C ARG A 149 -8.89 -19.45 0.33
N VAL A 150 -8.35 -19.43 -0.89
CA VAL A 150 -6.94 -19.72 -1.15
C VAL A 150 -6.09 -18.55 -0.67
N ASP A 151 -6.49 -17.32 -1.01
CA ASP A 151 -5.80 -16.11 -0.55
C ASP A 151 -5.78 -16.02 0.99
N ILE A 152 -6.87 -16.40 1.66
CA ILE A 152 -6.94 -16.45 3.13
C ILE A 152 -5.94 -17.47 3.69
N ALA A 153 -5.91 -18.68 3.14
CA ALA A 153 -5.02 -19.73 3.61
C ALA A 153 -3.54 -19.35 3.40
N GLU A 154 -3.21 -18.79 2.24
CA GLU A 154 -1.86 -18.31 1.93
C GLU A 154 -1.43 -17.17 2.85
N ALA A 155 -2.30 -16.16 3.06
CA ALA A 155 -2.03 -15.05 3.96
C ALA A 155 -1.83 -15.53 5.42
N ALA A 156 -2.69 -16.45 5.88
CA ALA A 156 -2.58 -17.04 7.21
C ALA A 156 -1.27 -17.80 7.40
N GLU A 157 -0.72 -18.40 6.34
CA GLU A 157 0.52 -19.16 6.42
C GLU A 157 1.75 -18.28 6.70
N PHE A 158 1.77 -17.03 6.22
CA PHE A 158 2.81 -16.07 6.63
C PHE A 158 2.73 -15.73 8.12
N VAL A 159 1.51 -15.59 8.65
CA VAL A 159 1.29 -15.32 10.08
C VAL A 159 1.69 -16.52 10.91
N ARG A 160 1.29 -17.74 10.49
CA ARG A 160 1.65 -19.00 11.16
C ARG A 160 3.16 -19.23 11.23
N LYS A 161 3.90 -18.74 10.24
CA LYS A 161 5.37 -18.82 10.16
C LYS A 161 6.09 -17.66 10.87
N ASP A 162 5.37 -16.82 11.62
CA ASP A 162 5.89 -15.62 12.28
C ASP A 162 6.53 -14.58 11.34
N LEU A 163 6.26 -14.68 10.03
CA LEU A 163 6.82 -13.78 9.01
C LEU A 163 6.07 -12.45 8.93
N VAL A 164 4.77 -12.46 9.26
CA VAL A 164 3.90 -11.28 9.33
C VAL A 164 3.20 -11.28 10.68
N LYS A 165 3.37 -10.19 11.44
CA LYS A 165 2.78 -10.03 12.78
C LYS A 165 1.73 -8.92 12.76
N PRO A 166 0.44 -9.25 12.85
CA PRO A 166 -0.60 -8.23 12.96
C PRO A 166 -0.41 -7.40 14.23
N ARG A 167 -0.57 -6.08 14.12
CA ARG A 167 -0.76 -5.23 15.30
C ARG A 167 -2.18 -5.43 15.79
N ILE A 168 -2.30 -5.79 17.06
CA ILE A 168 -3.58 -5.98 17.74
C ILE A 168 -3.75 -4.90 18.80
N THR A 169 -4.97 -4.40 18.90
CA THR A 169 -5.42 -3.59 20.03
C THR A 169 -6.56 -4.38 20.65
N GLU A 170 -6.37 -4.82 21.88
CA GLU A 170 -7.43 -5.48 22.64
C GLU A 170 -8.27 -4.41 23.33
N ILE A 171 -9.58 -4.48 23.15
CA ILE A 171 -10.55 -3.59 23.79
C ILE A 171 -11.66 -4.44 24.41
N GLY A 172 -12.18 -3.99 25.55
CA GLY A 172 -13.36 -4.63 26.13
C GLY A 172 -14.59 -4.42 25.25
N VAL A 173 -15.52 -5.38 25.23
CA VAL A 173 -16.78 -5.25 24.46
C VAL A 173 -17.55 -3.98 24.86
N HIS A 174 -17.48 -3.59 26.13
CA HIS A 174 -18.12 -2.38 26.66
C HIS A 174 -17.44 -1.07 26.23
N GLU A 175 -16.19 -1.13 25.76
CA GLU A 175 -15.42 0.05 25.32
C GLU A 175 -15.57 0.30 23.82
N LEU A 176 -16.24 -0.61 23.10
CA LEU A 176 -16.37 -0.59 21.64
C LEU A 176 -17.03 0.69 21.12
N GLU A 177 -18.02 1.22 21.83
CA GLU A 177 -18.73 2.45 21.45
C GLU A 177 -17.85 3.70 21.52
N ASN A 178 -16.81 3.67 22.36
CA ASN A 178 -15.91 4.80 22.57
C ASN A 178 -14.57 4.65 21.83
N TYR A 179 -14.35 3.55 21.13
CA TYR A 179 -13.10 3.30 20.42
C TYR A 179 -13.08 4.01 19.06
N ALA A 180 -12.37 5.14 19.00
CA ALA A 180 -11.97 5.80 17.76
C ALA A 180 -10.66 5.16 17.27
N GLY A 181 -10.78 4.11 16.45
CA GLY A 181 -9.64 3.38 15.86
C GLY A 181 -8.73 4.22 14.97
#